data_AF-A0A3D0NXV5-F1
#
_entry.id   AF-A0A3D0NXV5-F1
#
_cell.length_a   1.000
_cell.length_b   1.000
_cell.length_c   1.000
_cell.angle_alpha   90.00
_cell.angle_beta   90.00
_cell.angle_gamma   90.00
#
_symmetry.space_group_name_H-M   'P 1'
#
loop_
_entity.id
_entity.type
_entity.pdbx_description
1 polymer ?
#
loop_
_entity_poly.entity_id
_entity_poly.type
_entity_poly.pdbx_seq_one_letter_code
_entity_poly.pdbx_strand_id
1 'polypeptide(L)'
;HFMMTRMANMGELSDEEYERRNRRNKDITWEEYEYIRDNCRLCSYVGAQMNAGTDLQVGTIEMPSVRIIGVTDNMYEIEDKTLTAGRFFSKEEVERSARVAVIGFDVVERFFEFKSPIGEEIRIRGVPVTIIGVEQKRGSFFGQSQDRHVYIPITLHNQIFNRTGGIQVHGKTIEKDIFKPAIDEAHLLLRNKRQLLGSDEDTFSVVNVDEFNSTMDQVTGAIAAVVIPITLI
;
A
#
# COMPACT_ATOMS: atom_id res chain seq x y z
N HIS A 1 3.97 -11.35 -0.20
CA HIS A 1 2.94 -10.93 -1.16
C HIS A 1 3.59 -10.32 -2.41
N PHE A 2 2.81 -10.15 -3.48
CA PHE A 2 3.22 -9.44 -4.69
C PHE A 2 2.29 -8.26 -4.96
N MET A 3 2.74 -7.33 -5.79
CA MET A 3 2.00 -6.15 -6.21
C MET A 3 2.03 -6.03 -7.73
N MET A 4 0.89 -5.75 -8.34
CA MET A 4 0.74 -5.37 -9.73
C MET A 4 0.39 -3.89 -9.80
N THR A 5 1.12 -3.13 -10.61
CA THR A 5 0.94 -1.69 -10.75
C THR A 5 1.14 -1.28 -12.21
N ARG A 6 0.63 -0.11 -12.61
CA ARG A 6 0.85 0.43 -13.96
C ARG A 6 2.34 0.52 -14.32
N MET A 7 3.13 1.01 -13.36
CA MET A 7 4.58 1.17 -13.49
C MET A 7 5.23 0.92 -12.13
N ALA A 8 6.28 0.10 -12.13
CA ALA A 8 7.19 -0.04 -11.01
C ALA A 8 8.57 0.47 -11.45
N ASN A 9 9.20 1.29 -10.61
CA ASN A 9 10.57 1.74 -10.78
C ASN A 9 11.43 0.98 -9.78
N MET A 10 12.03 -0.13 -10.22
CA MET A 10 12.93 -0.97 -9.40
C MET A 10 14.40 -0.87 -9.88
N GLY A 11 14.77 0.29 -10.45
CA GLY A 11 16.11 0.56 -10.99
C GLY A 11 16.13 1.86 -11.82
N GLU A 12 17.29 2.19 -12.38
CA GLU A 12 17.43 3.30 -13.34
C GLU A 12 16.81 2.89 -14.69
N LEU A 13 15.64 3.45 -15.00
CA LEU A 13 15.08 3.43 -16.35
C LEU A 13 15.62 4.64 -17.09
N SER A 14 15.97 4.49 -18.37
CA SER A 14 16.26 5.66 -19.20
C SER A 14 15.00 6.52 -19.34
N ASP A 15 15.18 7.84 -19.46
CA ASP A 15 14.06 8.77 -19.65
C ASP A 15 13.18 8.38 -20.85
N GLU A 16 13.81 7.91 -21.93
CA GLU A 16 13.11 7.44 -23.13
C GLU A 16 12.25 6.21 -22.86
N GLU A 17 12.77 5.23 -22.12
CA GLU A 17 12.01 4.03 -21.78
C GLU A 17 10.87 4.35 -20.79
N TYR A 18 11.13 5.23 -19.82
CA TYR A 18 10.11 5.72 -18.90
C TYR A 18 8.96 6.39 -19.66
N GLU A 19 9.26 7.32 -20.56
CA GLU A 19 8.24 8.03 -21.36
C GLU A 19 7.48 7.08 -22.29
N ARG A 20 8.17 6.13 -22.93
CA ARG A 20 7.54 5.09 -23.77
C ARG A 20 6.53 4.28 -22.96
N ARG A 21 6.93 3.81 -21.77
CA ARG A 21 6.05 3.05 -20.86
C ARG A 21 4.92 3.90 -20.33
N ASN A 22 5.18 5.14 -19.95
CA ASN A 22 4.18 6.07 -19.43
C ASN A 22 3.05 6.33 -20.45
N ARG A 23 3.38 6.48 -21.75
CA ARG A 23 2.39 6.67 -22.82
C ARG A 23 1.57 5.41 -23.11
N ARG A 24 2.20 4.23 -23.07
CA ARG A 24 1.55 2.95 -23.39
C ARG A 24 0.71 2.41 -22.23
N ASN A 25 1.27 2.42 -21.03
CA ASN A 25 0.70 1.74 -19.88
C ASN A 25 -0.49 2.55 -19.36
N LYS A 26 -1.67 1.93 -19.36
CA LYS A 26 -2.87 2.50 -18.75
C LYS A 26 -2.94 2.12 -17.27
N ASP A 27 -3.55 2.97 -16.47
CA ASP A 27 -3.81 2.69 -15.05
C ASP A 27 -4.59 1.38 -14.91
N ILE A 28 -4.30 0.63 -13.85
CA ILE A 28 -5.10 -0.54 -13.51
C ILE A 28 -6.49 -0.05 -13.08
N THR A 29 -7.54 -0.66 -13.62
CA THR A 29 -8.92 -0.27 -13.32
C THR A 29 -9.49 -1.12 -12.17
N TRP A 30 -10.58 -0.65 -11.57
CA TRP A 30 -11.31 -1.42 -10.57
C TRP A 30 -11.84 -2.74 -11.14
N GLU A 31 -12.34 -2.73 -12.39
CA GLU A 31 -12.80 -3.95 -13.07
C GLU A 31 -11.67 -4.97 -13.32
N GLU A 32 -10.44 -4.50 -13.56
CA GLU A 32 -9.26 -5.36 -13.69
C GLU A 32 -8.88 -5.98 -12.35
N TYR A 33 -8.93 -5.19 -11.26
CA TYR A 33 -8.78 -5.70 -9.90
C TYR A 33 -9.83 -6.78 -9.58
N GLU A 34 -11.12 -6.51 -9.83
CA GLU A 34 -12.21 -7.46 -9.56
C GLU A 34 -12.04 -8.74 -10.38
N TYR A 35 -11.65 -8.61 -11.64
CA TYR A 35 -11.37 -9.76 -12.49
C TYR A 35 -10.25 -10.63 -11.91
N ILE A 36 -9.16 -10.05 -11.42
CA ILE A 36 -8.07 -10.82 -10.79
C ILE A 36 -8.55 -11.46 -9.48
N ARG A 37 -9.27 -10.69 -8.64
CA ARG A 37 -9.83 -11.18 -7.36
C ARG A 37 -10.72 -12.40 -7.57
N ASP A 38 -11.56 -12.39 -8.59
CA ASP A 38 -12.56 -13.43 -8.82
C ASP A 38 -11.99 -14.66 -9.56
N ASN A 39 -10.82 -14.52 -10.20
CA ASN A 39 -10.26 -15.57 -11.06
C ASN A 39 -8.89 -16.11 -10.63
N CYS A 40 -8.10 -15.43 -9.78
CA CYS A 40 -6.82 -15.97 -9.29
C CYS A 40 -7.09 -17.10 -8.28
N ARG A 41 -6.85 -18.35 -8.67
CA ARG A 41 -7.14 -19.53 -7.85
C ARG A 41 -6.00 -19.88 -6.90
N LEU A 42 -4.78 -19.47 -7.23
CA LEU A 42 -3.58 -19.70 -6.42
C LEU A 42 -3.33 -18.56 -5.42
N CYS A 43 -4.04 -17.43 -5.56
CA CYS A 43 -4.06 -16.35 -4.59
C CYS A 43 -5.00 -16.71 -3.42
N SER A 44 -4.49 -16.75 -2.20
CA SER A 44 -5.32 -16.85 -0.99
C SER A 44 -6.06 -15.55 -0.71
N TYR A 45 -5.43 -14.42 -1.02
CA TYR A 45 -6.01 -13.08 -0.88
C TYR A 45 -5.66 -12.22 -2.09
N VAL A 46 -6.63 -11.40 -2.52
CA VAL A 46 -6.43 -10.35 -3.53
C VAL A 46 -7.05 -9.07 -3.02
N GLY A 47 -6.26 -8.01 -2.94
CA GLY A 47 -6.65 -6.69 -2.44
C GLY A 47 -6.25 -5.58 -3.39
N ALA A 48 -6.77 -4.38 -3.15
CA ALA A 48 -6.44 -3.20 -3.91
C ALA A 48 -5.98 -2.06 -3.01
N GLN A 49 -5.01 -1.30 -3.49
CA GLN A 49 -4.45 -0.13 -2.83
C GLN A 49 -4.43 1.07 -3.78
N MET A 50 -4.67 2.26 -3.26
CA MET A 50 -4.44 3.55 -3.91
C MET A 50 -3.66 4.46 -2.97
N ASN A 51 -2.81 5.30 -3.54
CA ASN A 51 -1.96 6.21 -2.77
C ASN A 51 -2.25 7.66 -3.12
N ALA A 52 -2.30 8.51 -2.10
CA ALA A 52 -2.28 9.96 -2.21
C ALA A 52 -1.42 10.57 -1.10
N GLY A 53 -1.00 11.82 -1.28
CA GLY A 53 -0.34 12.61 -0.25
C GLY A 53 -1.18 13.85 0.06
N THR A 54 -1.41 14.13 1.34
CA THR A 54 -2.07 15.38 1.76
C THR A 54 -1.73 15.69 3.21
N ASP A 55 -2.16 16.87 3.66
CA ASP A 55 -1.95 17.32 5.02
C ASP A 55 -3.11 16.83 5.90
N LEU A 56 -2.77 16.37 7.11
CA LEU A 56 -3.75 16.01 8.13
C LEU A 56 -3.96 17.17 9.09
N GLN A 57 -5.20 17.31 9.55
CA GLN A 57 -5.55 18.33 10.53
C GLN A 57 -6.32 17.74 11.71
N VAL A 58 -5.95 18.15 12.92
CA VAL A 58 -6.69 17.92 14.17
C VAL A 58 -6.79 19.25 14.91
N GLY A 59 -8.00 19.80 15.00
CA GLY A 59 -8.21 21.14 15.55
C GLY A 59 -7.42 22.20 14.77
N THR A 60 -6.48 22.88 15.45
CA THR A 60 -5.58 23.88 14.85
C THR A 60 -4.21 23.31 14.46
N ILE A 61 -3.93 22.04 14.78
CA ILE A 61 -2.64 21.40 14.50
C ILE A 61 -2.72 20.75 13.13
N GLU A 62 -1.66 20.97 12.34
CA GLU A 62 -1.48 20.37 11.03
C GLU A 62 -0.24 19.47 11.02
N MET A 63 -0.32 18.42 10.19
CA MET A 63 0.78 17.52 9.87
C MET A 63 0.88 17.40 8.35
N PRO A 64 1.88 18.02 7.73
CA PRO A 64 1.99 18.02 6.29
C PRO A 64 2.53 16.69 5.74
N SER A 65 2.25 16.46 4.46
CA SER A 65 2.82 15.39 3.64
C SER A 65 2.61 14.00 4.23
N VAL A 66 1.40 13.69 4.68
CA VAL A 66 1.05 12.35 5.17
C VAL A 66 0.56 11.50 4.00
N ARG A 67 1.01 10.23 3.97
CA ARG A 67 0.54 9.25 2.99
C ARG A 67 -0.86 8.79 3.36
N ILE A 68 -1.83 9.03 2.48
CA ILE A 68 -3.18 8.51 2.62
C ILE A 68 -3.30 7.31 1.69
N ILE A 69 -3.58 6.16 2.29
CA ILE A 69 -3.55 4.87 1.62
C ILE A 69 -4.98 4.32 1.62
N GLY A 70 -5.63 4.35 0.47
CA GLY A 70 -6.95 3.76 0.29
C GLY A 70 -6.83 2.27 0.04
N VAL A 71 -7.36 1.42 0.92
CA VAL A 71 -7.20 -0.04 0.78
C VAL A 71 -8.51 -0.82 0.95
N THR A 72 -8.52 -2.05 0.43
CA THR A 72 -9.57 -3.04 0.72
C THR A 72 -9.43 -3.60 2.13
N ASP A 73 -10.51 -4.19 2.65
CA ASP A 73 -10.62 -4.71 4.02
C ASP A 73 -9.55 -5.77 4.35
N ASN A 74 -9.18 -6.57 3.37
CA ASN A 74 -8.19 -7.65 3.51
C ASN A 74 -6.73 -7.23 3.37
N MET A 75 -6.44 -5.93 3.21
CA MET A 75 -5.07 -5.48 2.98
C MET A 75 -4.18 -5.67 4.20
N TYR A 76 -4.75 -5.63 5.41
CA TYR A 76 -3.98 -5.85 6.62
C TYR A 76 -3.44 -7.29 6.70
N GLU A 77 -4.18 -8.31 6.21
CA GLU A 77 -3.65 -9.68 6.10
C GLU A 77 -2.66 -9.83 4.95
N ILE A 78 -2.89 -9.14 3.83
CA ILE A 78 -1.99 -9.21 2.66
C ILE A 78 -0.60 -8.67 3.01
N GLU A 79 -0.52 -7.59 3.77
CA GLU A 79 0.75 -6.95 4.14
C GLU A 79 1.27 -7.37 5.52
N ASP A 80 0.65 -8.38 6.16
CA ASP A 80 1.03 -8.87 7.50
C ASP A 80 1.08 -7.75 8.57
N LYS A 81 0.11 -6.84 8.52
CA LYS A 81 0.04 -5.71 9.45
C LYS A 81 -0.44 -6.16 10.82
N THR A 82 0.21 -5.61 11.85
CA THR A 82 -0.18 -5.81 13.25
C THR A 82 -0.72 -4.48 13.81
N LEU A 83 -1.86 -4.54 14.50
CA LEU A 83 -2.44 -3.39 15.18
C LEU A 83 -2.08 -3.40 16.66
N THR A 84 -1.68 -2.26 17.19
CA THR A 84 -1.41 -2.07 18.63
C THR A 84 -2.66 -1.69 19.40
N ALA A 85 -3.65 -1.10 18.74
CA ALA A 85 -4.94 -0.74 19.33
C ALA A 85 -6.07 -0.76 18.30
N GLY A 86 -7.29 -1.04 18.77
CA GLY A 86 -8.50 -0.98 17.96
C GLY A 86 -8.63 -2.16 16.98
N ARG A 87 -9.12 -1.88 15.77
CA ARG A 87 -9.34 -2.86 14.71
C ARG A 87 -9.10 -2.26 13.32
N PHE A 88 -8.99 -3.13 12.32
CA PHE A 88 -9.09 -2.74 10.92
C PHE A 88 -10.56 -2.54 10.52
N PHE A 89 -10.80 -1.88 9.40
CA PHE A 89 -12.15 -1.72 8.86
C PHE A 89 -12.65 -3.01 8.19
N SER A 90 -13.96 -3.23 8.28
CA SER A 90 -14.68 -4.36 7.70
C SER A 90 -14.99 -4.16 6.21
N LYS A 91 -15.37 -5.23 5.54
CA LYS A 91 -15.83 -5.20 4.15
C LYS A 91 -17.01 -4.25 3.96
N GLU A 92 -17.99 -4.26 4.86
CA GLU A 92 -19.18 -3.41 4.80
C GLU A 92 -18.82 -1.92 4.95
N GLU A 93 -17.82 -1.61 5.77
CA GLU A 93 -17.28 -0.24 5.89
C GLU A 93 -16.58 0.20 4.61
N VAL A 94 -15.89 -0.71 3.92
CA VAL A 94 -15.34 -0.44 2.59
C VAL A 94 -16.46 -0.20 1.58
N GLU A 95 -17.44 -1.08 1.48
CA GLU A 95 -18.54 -0.95 0.52
C GLU A 95 -19.35 0.34 0.70
N ARG A 96 -19.49 0.83 1.94
CA ARG A 96 -20.27 2.04 2.27
C ARG A 96 -19.45 3.34 2.28
N SER A 97 -18.17 3.29 1.93
CA SER A 97 -17.24 4.43 2.07
C SER A 97 -17.27 5.02 3.49
N ALA A 98 -17.28 4.15 4.51
CA ALA A 98 -17.34 4.58 5.90
C ALA A 98 -16.15 5.51 6.22
N ARG A 99 -16.41 6.57 6.97
CA ARG A 99 -15.40 7.57 7.36
C ARG A 99 -14.62 7.09 8.57
N VAL A 100 -13.88 6.01 8.38
CA VAL A 100 -13.03 5.38 9.39
C VAL A 100 -11.58 5.31 8.91
N ALA A 101 -10.64 5.36 9.86
CA ALA A 101 -9.21 5.34 9.60
C ALA A 101 -8.44 4.42 10.56
N VAL A 102 -7.35 3.85 10.05
CA VAL A 102 -6.28 3.25 10.85
C VAL A 102 -5.02 4.08 10.64
N ILE A 103 -4.37 4.50 11.71
CA ILE A 103 -3.26 5.46 11.65
C ILE A 103 -1.92 4.83 12.02
N GLY A 104 -0.84 5.30 11.40
CA GLY A 104 0.52 4.97 11.79
C GLY A 104 0.99 5.74 13.04
N PHE A 105 2.10 5.30 13.63
CA PHE A 105 2.55 5.80 14.94
C PHE A 105 2.96 7.27 14.94
N ASP A 106 3.54 7.79 13.86
CA ASP A 106 3.91 9.21 13.76
C ASP A 106 2.68 10.14 13.87
N VAL A 107 1.53 9.68 13.39
CA VAL A 107 0.26 10.42 13.49
C VAL A 107 -0.22 10.45 14.94
N VAL A 108 -0.02 9.35 15.68
CA VAL A 108 -0.31 9.27 17.11
C VAL A 108 0.59 10.22 17.90
N GLU A 109 1.91 10.15 17.69
CA GLU A 109 2.88 11.04 18.36
C GLU A 109 2.54 12.51 18.09
N ARG A 110 2.19 12.85 16.84
CA ARG A 110 1.91 14.24 16.46
C ARG A 110 0.65 14.83 17.09
N PHE A 111 -0.43 14.06 17.20
CA PHE A 111 -1.75 14.59 17.54
C PHE A 111 -2.34 14.08 18.86
N PHE A 112 -1.84 12.95 19.37
CA PHE A 112 -2.49 12.20 20.45
C PHE A 112 -1.51 11.70 21.52
N GLU A 113 -0.32 12.31 21.63
CA GLU A 113 0.83 11.89 22.47
C GLU A 113 0.46 11.31 23.87
N PHE A 114 -0.48 11.93 24.59
CA PHE A 114 -0.91 11.48 25.93
C PHE A 114 -2.38 11.05 26.00
N LYS A 115 -3.04 10.83 24.86
CA LYS A 115 -4.47 10.51 24.76
C LYS A 115 -4.69 9.32 23.83
N SER A 116 -5.69 8.49 24.12
CA SER A 116 -6.12 7.45 23.18
C SER A 116 -6.60 8.09 21.86
N PRO A 117 -6.06 7.70 20.70
CA PRO A 117 -6.53 8.19 19.40
C PRO A 117 -7.83 7.50 18.96
N ILE A 118 -8.17 6.33 19.53
CA ILE A 118 -9.37 5.57 19.14
C ILE A 118 -10.64 6.36 19.47
N GLY A 119 -11.51 6.52 18.48
CA GLY A 119 -12.76 7.28 18.56
C GLY A 119 -12.62 8.77 18.26
N GLU A 120 -11.39 9.29 18.12
CA GLU A 120 -11.14 10.68 17.77
C GLU A 120 -11.23 10.89 16.25
N GLU A 121 -11.41 12.15 15.84
CA GLU A 121 -11.48 12.52 14.43
C GLU A 121 -10.19 13.18 13.93
N ILE A 122 -9.78 12.79 12.73
CA ILE A 122 -8.78 13.49 11.91
C ILE A 122 -9.46 14.03 10.66
N ARG A 123 -8.99 15.17 10.14
CA ARG A 123 -9.48 15.72 8.87
C ARG A 123 -8.50 15.43 7.74
N ILE A 124 -9.02 14.85 6.66
CA ILE A 124 -8.31 14.58 5.41
C ILE A 124 -8.98 15.42 4.32
N ARG A 125 -8.30 16.46 3.82
CA ARG A 125 -8.87 17.47 2.90
C ARG A 125 -10.22 18.03 3.38
N GLY A 126 -10.35 18.28 4.68
CA GLY A 126 -11.56 18.80 5.31
C GLY A 126 -12.65 17.76 5.60
N VAL A 127 -12.49 16.50 5.16
CA VAL A 127 -13.43 15.42 5.49
C VAL A 127 -13.07 14.84 6.86
N PRO A 128 -14.00 14.84 7.84
CA PRO A 128 -13.75 14.21 9.14
C PRO A 128 -13.79 12.69 9.02
N VAL A 129 -12.81 12.03 9.62
CA VAL A 129 -12.63 10.57 9.60
C VAL A 129 -12.31 10.10 11.01
N THR A 130 -13.05 9.12 11.51
CA THR A 130 -12.90 8.58 12.86
C THR A 130 -11.80 7.53 12.91
N ILE A 131 -10.88 7.64 13.87
CA ILE A 131 -9.82 6.66 14.08
C ILE A 131 -10.40 5.44 14.80
N ILE A 132 -10.24 4.26 14.18
CA ILE A 132 -10.72 2.98 14.73
C ILE A 132 -9.58 1.99 15.02
N GLY A 133 -8.35 2.32 14.63
CA GLY A 133 -7.19 1.47 14.86
C GLY A 133 -5.86 2.21 14.76
N VAL A 134 -4.83 1.60 15.33
CA VAL A 134 -3.44 2.08 15.29
C VAL A 134 -2.53 0.93 14.87
N GLU A 135 -1.73 1.13 13.82
CA GLU A 135 -0.72 0.16 13.39
C GLU A 135 0.47 0.14 14.36
N GLN A 136 1.08 -1.03 14.54
CA GLN A 136 2.33 -1.18 15.28
C GLN A 136 3.44 -0.34 14.66
N LYS A 137 4.19 0.38 15.51
CA LYS A 137 5.36 1.17 15.11
C LYS A 137 6.39 0.29 14.42
N ARG A 138 6.78 0.66 13.20
CA ARG A 138 7.84 -0.01 12.41
C ARG A 138 9.15 0.76 12.43
N GLY A 139 9.11 2.05 12.75
CA GLY A 139 10.27 2.93 12.79
C GLY A 139 10.60 3.55 11.44
N SER A 140 11.86 3.94 11.28
CA SER A 140 12.35 4.64 10.08
C SER A 140 13.33 3.78 9.31
N PHE A 141 13.27 3.89 7.98
CA PHE A 141 14.16 3.21 7.04
C PHE A 141 14.79 4.24 6.11
N PHE A 142 16.12 4.28 5.99
CA PHE A 142 16.88 5.32 5.27
C PHE A 142 16.45 6.77 5.61
N GLY A 143 16.18 7.05 6.89
CA GLY A 143 15.72 8.36 7.34
C GLY A 143 14.29 8.72 6.94
N GLN A 144 13.56 7.82 6.26
CA GLN A 144 12.15 7.96 5.95
C GLN A 144 11.31 7.15 6.94
N SER A 145 10.38 7.81 7.60
CA SER A 145 9.45 7.14 8.51
C SER A 145 8.54 6.19 7.74
N GLN A 146 8.43 4.96 8.22
CA GLN A 146 7.45 3.99 7.74
C GLN A 146 6.10 4.14 8.43
N ASP A 147 6.01 5.01 9.44
CA ASP A 147 4.85 5.20 10.31
C ASP A 147 4.02 6.45 9.95
N ARG A 148 4.45 7.20 8.92
CA ARG A 148 3.79 8.43 8.44
C ARG A 148 2.69 8.17 7.42
N HIS A 149 1.61 7.52 7.85
CA HIS A 149 0.49 7.18 6.96
C HIS A 149 -0.84 7.03 7.69
N VAL A 150 -1.91 7.01 6.89
CA VAL A 150 -3.27 6.71 7.30
C VAL A 150 -3.90 5.76 6.28
N TYR A 151 -4.41 4.62 6.73
CA TYR A 151 -5.28 3.77 5.92
C TYR A 151 -6.73 4.22 6.07
N ILE A 152 -7.42 4.30 4.94
CA ILE A 152 -8.87 4.51 4.86
C ILE A 152 -9.46 3.51 3.85
N PRO A 153 -10.78 3.27 3.88
CA PRO A 153 -11.44 2.55 2.82
C PRO A 153 -11.09 3.09 1.43
N ILE A 154 -10.73 2.21 0.50
CA ILE A 154 -10.39 2.60 -0.89
C ILE A 154 -11.50 3.39 -1.58
N THR A 155 -12.76 3.09 -1.25
CA THR A 155 -13.96 3.80 -1.72
C THR A 155 -14.04 5.22 -1.17
N LEU A 156 -13.74 5.44 0.11
CA LEU A 156 -13.63 6.77 0.71
C LEU A 156 -12.45 7.55 0.11
N HIS A 157 -11.31 6.89 -0.09
CA HIS A 157 -10.15 7.50 -0.74
C HIS A 157 -10.52 8.04 -2.13
N ASN A 158 -11.21 7.24 -2.95
CA ASN A 158 -11.68 7.69 -4.25
C ASN A 158 -12.60 8.92 -4.16
N GLN A 159 -13.51 8.96 -3.16
CA GLN A 159 -14.39 10.13 -2.94
C GLN A 159 -13.60 11.41 -2.57
N ILE A 160 -12.57 11.30 -1.72
CA ILE A 160 -11.78 12.45 -1.24
C ILE A 160 -10.86 13.00 -2.32
N PHE A 161 -10.24 12.13 -3.11
CA PHE A 161 -9.22 12.52 -4.08
C PHE A 161 -9.76 12.66 -5.51
N ASN A 162 -10.96 12.14 -5.80
CA ASN A 162 -11.58 12.10 -7.12
C ASN A 162 -10.62 11.56 -8.20
N ARG A 163 -9.96 10.44 -7.89
CA ARG A 163 -8.95 9.80 -8.74
C ARG A 163 -9.38 8.39 -9.11
N THR A 164 -9.64 8.17 -10.39
CA THR A 164 -10.02 6.86 -10.96
C THR A 164 -8.82 5.99 -11.36
N GLY A 165 -7.58 6.44 -11.11
CA GLY A 165 -6.34 5.78 -11.50
C GLY A 165 -5.37 5.59 -10.34
N GLY A 166 -4.31 4.82 -10.58
CA GLY A 166 -3.28 4.51 -9.58
C GLY A 166 -3.64 3.36 -8.63
N ILE A 167 -4.57 2.49 -9.04
CA ILE A 167 -4.83 1.23 -8.34
C ILE A 167 -3.60 0.33 -8.46
N GLN A 168 -3.19 -0.21 -7.32
CA GLN A 168 -2.22 -1.29 -7.18
C GLN A 168 -2.99 -2.53 -6.73
N VAL A 169 -2.83 -3.64 -7.43
CA VAL A 169 -3.46 -4.91 -7.06
C VAL A 169 -2.44 -5.73 -6.29
N HIS A 170 -2.79 -6.17 -5.10
CA HIS A 170 -1.91 -7.00 -4.27
C HIS A 170 -2.46 -8.41 -4.20
N GLY A 171 -1.56 -9.38 -4.33
CA GLY A 171 -1.89 -10.79 -4.16
C GLY A 171 -1.01 -11.44 -3.10
N LYS A 172 -1.61 -12.29 -2.28
CA LYS A 172 -0.90 -13.11 -1.30
C LYS A 172 -1.34 -14.56 -1.41
N THR A 173 -0.38 -15.45 -1.27
CA THR A 173 -0.64 -16.86 -1.03
C THR A 173 -0.11 -17.23 0.35
N ILE A 174 -0.78 -18.17 1.02
CA ILE A 174 -0.34 -18.72 2.32
C ILE A 174 0.78 -19.75 2.12
N GLU A 175 0.76 -20.47 0.99
CA GLU A 175 1.68 -21.55 0.69
C GLU A 175 2.88 -21.07 -0.12
N LYS A 176 4.09 -21.16 0.45
CA LYS A 176 5.31 -20.67 -0.20
C LYS A 176 5.59 -21.33 -1.56
N ASP A 177 5.26 -22.62 -1.69
CA ASP A 177 5.56 -23.42 -2.88
C ASP A 177 4.73 -23.01 -4.10
N ILE A 178 3.57 -22.39 -3.90
CA ILE A 178 2.70 -21.89 -4.98
C ILE A 178 2.81 -20.39 -5.20
N PHE A 179 3.70 -19.68 -4.49
CA PHE A 179 3.79 -18.22 -4.60
C PHE A 179 4.19 -17.75 -6.00
N LYS A 180 5.22 -18.35 -6.59
CA LYS A 180 5.62 -18.03 -7.98
C LYS A 180 4.52 -18.41 -8.98
N PRO A 181 3.94 -19.62 -8.94
CA PRO A 181 2.74 -19.94 -9.73
C PRO A 181 1.58 -18.94 -9.57
N ALA A 182 1.33 -18.41 -8.37
CA ALA A 182 0.29 -17.41 -8.13
C ALA A 182 0.59 -16.06 -8.78
N ILE A 183 1.86 -15.64 -8.76
CA ILE A 183 2.33 -14.46 -9.51
C ILE A 183 2.08 -14.65 -11.01
N ASP A 184 2.48 -15.80 -11.55
CA ASP A 184 2.33 -16.11 -12.98
C ASP A 184 0.84 -16.16 -13.38
N GLU A 185 -0.02 -16.74 -12.54
CA GLU A 185 -1.47 -16.75 -12.77
C GLU A 185 -2.06 -15.33 -12.79
N ALA A 186 -1.79 -14.51 -11.78
CA ALA A 186 -2.29 -13.14 -11.71
C ALA A 186 -1.78 -12.28 -12.87
N HIS A 187 -0.52 -12.47 -13.26
CA HIS A 187 0.07 -11.83 -14.44
C HIS A 187 -0.68 -12.20 -15.73
N LEU A 188 -0.90 -13.50 -15.97
CA LEU A 188 -1.64 -13.98 -17.14
C LEU A 188 -3.10 -13.51 -17.15
N LEU A 189 -3.76 -13.45 -15.99
CA LEU A 189 -5.12 -12.94 -15.87
C LEU A 189 -5.21 -11.48 -16.32
N LEU A 190 -4.29 -10.62 -15.88
CA LEU A 190 -4.30 -9.22 -16.30
C LEU A 190 -3.92 -9.06 -17.78
N ARG A 191 -2.96 -9.86 -18.30
CA ARG A 191 -2.66 -9.89 -19.74
C ARG A 191 -3.88 -10.24 -20.57
N ASN A 192 -4.61 -11.29 -20.17
CA ASN A 192 -5.82 -11.74 -20.85
C ASN A 192 -6.93 -10.66 -20.78
N LYS A 193 -7.18 -10.10 -19.59
CA LYS A 193 -8.16 -9.02 -19.40
C LYS A 193 -7.85 -7.80 -20.28
N ARG A 194 -6.57 -7.51 -20.50
CA ARG A 194 -6.07 -6.44 -21.37
C ARG A 194 -5.89 -6.83 -22.83
N GLN A 195 -6.20 -8.07 -23.21
CA GLN A 195 -6.05 -8.61 -24.56
C GLN A 195 -4.61 -8.51 -25.09
N LEU A 196 -3.61 -8.68 -24.23
CA LEU A 196 -2.20 -8.77 -24.63
C LEU A 196 -1.91 -10.18 -25.15
N LEU A 197 -1.57 -10.29 -26.44
CA LEU A 197 -1.44 -11.56 -27.16
C LEU A 197 0.02 -11.92 -27.43
N GLY A 198 0.34 -13.21 -27.31
CA GLY A 198 1.65 -13.74 -27.68
C GLY A 198 2.81 -12.96 -27.05
N SER A 199 3.64 -12.35 -27.91
CA SER A 199 4.83 -11.57 -27.54
C SER A 199 4.55 -10.10 -27.21
N ASP A 200 3.30 -9.67 -27.10
CA ASP A 200 2.97 -8.31 -26.67
C ASP A 200 3.63 -8.00 -25.33
N GLU A 201 4.34 -6.88 -25.28
CA GLU A 201 4.97 -6.41 -24.05
C GLU A 201 3.92 -6.08 -22.98
N ASP A 202 4.26 -6.29 -21.71
CA ASP A 202 3.39 -5.95 -20.59
C ASP A 202 3.13 -4.44 -20.51
N THR A 203 1.87 -4.09 -20.26
CA THR A 203 1.43 -2.72 -20.01
C THR A 203 1.29 -2.39 -18.53
N PHE A 204 1.85 -3.25 -17.68
CA PHE A 204 1.88 -3.17 -16.22
C PHE A 204 3.19 -3.76 -15.70
N SER A 205 3.40 -3.73 -14.40
CA SER A 205 4.55 -4.34 -13.73
C SER A 205 4.06 -5.22 -12.60
N VAL A 206 4.78 -6.31 -12.36
CA VAL A 206 4.59 -7.18 -11.21
C VAL A 206 5.85 -7.12 -10.36
N VAL A 207 5.66 -6.93 -9.06
CA VAL A 207 6.71 -6.74 -8.07
C VAL A 207 6.54 -7.80 -7.00
N ASN A 208 7.60 -8.58 -6.76
CA ASN A 208 7.69 -9.41 -5.57
C ASN A 208 8.11 -8.55 -4.38
N VAL A 209 7.12 -8.14 -3.57
CA VAL A 209 7.35 -7.17 -2.50
C VAL A 209 8.17 -7.79 -1.35
N ASP A 210 8.00 -9.08 -1.08
CA ASP A 210 8.74 -9.77 -0.02
C ASP A 210 10.24 -9.85 -0.36
N GLU A 211 10.57 -10.21 -1.60
CA GLU A 211 11.95 -10.30 -2.08
C GLU A 211 12.62 -8.92 -2.11
N PHE A 212 11.89 -7.90 -2.57
CA PHE A 212 12.36 -6.51 -2.54
C PHE A 212 12.68 -6.06 -1.10
N ASN A 213 11.74 -6.23 -0.17
CA ASN A 213 11.95 -5.86 1.24
C ASN A 213 13.12 -6.63 1.85
N SER A 214 13.24 -7.94 1.61
CA SER A 214 14.32 -8.76 2.17
C SER A 214 15.72 -8.36 1.67
N THR A 215 15.83 -7.92 0.41
CA THR A 215 17.09 -7.43 -0.16
C THR A 215 17.46 -6.08 0.44
N MET A 216 16.47 -5.21 0.66
CA MET A 216 16.65 -3.91 1.30
C MET A 216 17.03 -4.04 2.80
N ASP A 217 16.44 -5.01 3.51
CA ASP A 217 16.78 -5.32 4.90
C ASP A 217 18.20 -5.85 5.04
N GLN A 218 18.68 -6.69 4.12
CA GLN A 218 20.05 -7.23 4.13
C GLN A 218 21.10 -6.13 3.92
N VAL A 219 20.87 -5.21 2.98
CA VAL A 219 21.76 -4.07 2.74
C VAL A 219 21.83 -3.17 3.98
N THR A 220 20.69 -2.90 4.59
CA THR A 220 20.61 -2.01 5.76
C THR A 220 21.20 -2.65 7.02
N GLY A 221 20.96 -3.94 7.25
CA GLY A 221 21.55 -4.69 8.35
C GLY A 221 23.08 -4.76 8.27
N ALA A 222 23.64 -4.89 7.06
CA ALA A 222 25.08 -4.86 6.84
C ALA A 222 25.68 -3.47 7.16
N ILE A 223 25.01 -2.38 6.76
CA ILE A 223 25.46 -1.01 7.10
C ILE A 223 25.36 -0.76 8.60
N ALA A 224 24.26 -1.14 9.26
CA ALA A 224 24.09 -0.98 10.71
C ALA A 224 25.11 -1.79 11.52
N ALA A 225 25.52 -2.98 11.04
CA ALA A 225 26.58 -3.78 11.65
C ALA A 225 27.98 -3.15 11.49
N VAL A 226 28.21 -2.35 10.43
CA VAL A 226 29.44 -1.57 10.26
C VAL A 226 29.41 -0.30 11.13
N VAL A 227 28.23 0.27 11.37
CA VAL A 227 28.01 1.36 12.33
C VAL A 227 27.74 0.79 13.73
N ILE A 228 28.53 -0.17 14.18
CA ILE A 228 28.75 -0.37 15.61
C ILE A 228 29.78 0.69 16.01
N PRO A 229 29.49 1.58 16.97
CA PRO A 229 30.43 2.63 17.33
C PRO A 229 31.74 1.99 17.81
N ILE A 230 32.87 2.52 17.33
CA ILE A 230 34.20 2.32 17.92
C ILE A 230 34.24 3.03 19.29
N THR A 231 33.31 2.69 20.17
CA THR A 231 33.30 3.11 21.59
C THR A 231 33.59 1.93 22.51
N LEU A 232 34.11 0.83 21.95
CA LEU A 232 34.67 -0.31 22.68
C LEU A 232 36.12 -0.56 22.23
N ILE A 233 36.98 0.45 22.32
CA ILE A 233 38.44 0.34 22.51
C ILE A 233 38.87 1.46 23.45
#